data_AF-A0A524HT43-F1
#
_entry.id   AF-A0A524HT43-F1
#
_cell.length_a   1.000
_cell.length_b   1.000
_cell.length_c   1.000
_cell.angle_alpha   90.00
_cell.angle_beta   90.00
_cell.angle_gamma   90.00
#
_symmetry.space_group_name_H-M   'P 1'
#
loop_
_entity.id
_entity.type
_entity.pdbx_description
1 polymer ?
#
loop_
_entity_poly.entity_id
_entity_poly.type
_entity_poly.pdbx_seq_one_letter_code
_entity_poly.pdbx_strand_id
1 'polypeptide(L)'
;MASLDLVGSYGFFEAVDFTPERVPPGRSYLPVRSYMAHHQGMILAAIGNALRDDIHVRRFRTDMHMRTATLLLQERVPWELPPDITSEEKPTQAVVHSHAKPAPRPWNPQNTDKIPQMHLLGNGRFASWVSESGGGALLWHEQALT
;
A
#
# COMPACT_ATOMS: atom_id res chain seq x y z
N MET A 1 6.61 -3.18 32.10
CA MET A 1 6.97 -4.04 30.96
C MET A 1 7.85 -5.22 31.35
N ALA A 2 8.86 -5.07 32.21
CA ALA A 2 9.67 -6.21 32.72
C ALA A 2 8.86 -7.29 33.48
N SER A 3 7.64 -6.97 33.92
CA SER A 3 6.75 -7.85 34.67
C SER A 3 5.88 -8.79 33.81
N LEU A 4 5.94 -8.71 32.47
CA LEU A 4 5.09 -9.51 31.57
C LEU A 4 5.80 -10.69 30.88
N ASP A 5 7.03 -11.04 31.26
CA ASP A 5 7.82 -12.11 30.60
C ASP A 5 7.87 -11.96 29.06
N LEU A 6 7.98 -10.71 28.58
CA LEU A 6 7.97 -10.36 27.16
C LEU A 6 9.37 -10.28 26.54
N VAL A 7 10.41 -10.58 27.34
CA VAL A 7 11.81 -10.49 26.93
C VAL A 7 12.40 -11.89 26.97
N GLY A 8 13.00 -12.32 25.87
CA GLY A 8 13.84 -13.50 25.84
C GLY A 8 15.25 -13.18 25.37
N SER A 9 15.96 -14.19 24.85
CA SER A 9 17.39 -14.09 24.55
C SER A 9 17.76 -13.03 23.51
N TYR A 10 16.83 -12.62 22.65
CA TYR A 10 17.06 -11.63 21.59
C TYR A 10 16.33 -10.30 21.84
N GLY A 11 15.88 -10.05 23.08
CA GLY A 11 15.13 -8.85 23.42
C GLY A 11 13.63 -9.12 23.46
N PHE A 12 12.82 -8.13 23.07
CA PHE A 12 11.37 -8.22 23.12
C PHE A 12 10.83 -9.20 22.07
N PHE A 13 9.83 -9.99 22.47
CA PHE A 13 8.99 -10.75 21.53
C PHE A 13 8.15 -9.83 20.65
N GLU A 14 7.70 -10.34 19.51
CA GLU A 14 6.96 -9.55 18.50
C GLU A 14 5.64 -8.96 19.00
N ALA A 15 4.92 -9.69 19.85
CA ALA A 15 3.61 -9.26 20.33
C ALA A 15 3.19 -9.96 21.62
N VAL A 16 2.11 -9.45 22.22
CA VAL A 16 1.38 -10.06 23.33
C VAL A 16 -0.11 -10.00 23.01
N ASP A 17 -0.79 -11.14 23.10
CA ASP A 17 -2.23 -11.25 22.90
C ASP A 17 -2.96 -11.11 24.25
N PHE A 18 -3.91 -10.17 24.30
CA PHE A 18 -4.79 -9.93 25.46
C PHE A 18 -6.24 -10.36 25.19
N THR A 19 -6.50 -11.02 24.06
CA THR A 19 -7.85 -11.48 23.67
C THR A 19 -8.32 -12.58 24.62
N PRO A 20 -9.38 -12.36 25.43
CA PRO A 20 -9.78 -13.29 26.49
C PRO A 20 -10.00 -14.73 26.01
N GLU A 21 -10.57 -14.93 24.83
CA GLU A 21 -10.87 -16.27 24.27
C GLU A 21 -9.62 -17.05 23.86
N ARG A 22 -8.50 -16.37 23.60
CA ARG A 22 -7.22 -16.97 23.18
C ARG A 22 -6.24 -17.15 24.34
N VAL A 23 -6.54 -16.58 25.51
CA VAL A 23 -5.69 -16.68 26.69
C VAL A 23 -6.10 -17.91 27.53
N PRO A 24 -5.15 -18.78 27.91
CA PRO A 24 -5.47 -19.94 28.75
C PRO A 24 -6.09 -19.54 30.09
N PRO A 25 -7.01 -20.35 30.66
CA PRO A 25 -7.58 -20.10 31.97
C PRO A 25 -6.50 -19.87 33.05
N GLY A 26 -6.68 -18.83 33.86
CA GLY A 26 -5.71 -18.44 34.90
C GLY A 26 -4.58 -17.54 34.42
N ARG A 27 -4.60 -17.08 33.16
CA ARG A 27 -3.71 -16.02 32.64
C ARG A 27 -4.50 -14.82 32.15
N SER A 28 -3.87 -13.65 32.12
CA SER A 28 -4.45 -12.40 31.59
C SER A 28 -3.91 -12.01 30.22
N TYR A 29 -2.86 -12.68 29.73
CA TYR A 29 -2.26 -12.45 28.42
C TYR A 29 -1.45 -13.68 27.97
N LEU A 30 -1.11 -13.70 26.68
CA LEU A 30 -0.26 -14.71 26.06
C LEU A 30 0.84 -14.05 25.20
N PRO A 31 2.13 -14.18 25.57
CA PRO A 31 3.23 -13.72 24.71
C PRO A 31 3.31 -14.52 23.41
N VAL A 32 3.43 -13.82 22.28
CA VAL A 32 3.71 -14.44 20.97
C VAL A 32 5.22 -14.61 20.87
N ARG A 33 5.72 -15.80 21.24
CA ARG A 33 7.16 -16.10 21.31
C ARG A 33 7.82 -16.29 19.94
N SER A 34 7.82 -15.23 19.14
CA SER A 34 8.53 -15.12 17.87
C SER A 34 9.52 -13.96 17.91
N TYR A 35 10.47 -13.99 16.97
CA TYR A 35 11.37 -12.88 16.66
C TYR A 35 11.45 -12.75 15.14
N MET A 36 11.33 -11.54 14.63
CA MET A 36 11.47 -11.22 13.21
C MET A 36 12.67 -10.31 13.01
N ALA A 37 13.62 -10.76 12.18
CA ALA A 37 14.84 -10.00 11.89
C ALA A 37 14.53 -8.58 11.39
N HIS A 38 13.45 -8.40 10.64
CA HIS A 38 12.98 -7.09 10.20
C HIS A 38 12.65 -6.17 11.38
N HIS A 39 11.85 -6.65 12.34
CA HIS A 39 11.40 -5.84 13.47
C HIS A 39 12.54 -5.56 14.46
N GLN A 40 13.35 -6.58 14.77
CA GLN A 40 14.55 -6.40 15.59
C GLN A 40 15.55 -5.42 14.92
N GLY A 41 15.70 -5.51 13.60
CA GLY A 41 16.50 -4.57 12.82
C GLY A 41 15.98 -3.14 12.91
N MET A 42 14.66 -2.94 12.81
CA MET A 42 14.04 -1.62 12.99
C MET A 42 14.27 -1.04 14.39
N ILE A 43 14.12 -1.86 15.44
CA ILE A 43 14.36 -1.44 16.84
C ILE A 43 15.81 -0.97 16.99
N LEU A 44 16.78 -1.77 16.54
CA LEU A 44 18.19 -1.42 16.65
C LEU A 44 18.55 -0.17 15.83
N ALA A 45 18.00 -0.03 14.61
CA ALA A 45 18.22 1.15 13.79
C ALA A 45 17.63 2.41 14.43
N ALA A 46 16.45 2.31 15.05
CA ALA A 46 15.81 3.42 15.77
C ALA A 46 16.64 3.85 16.99
N ILE A 47 17.11 2.89 17.80
CA ILE A 47 18.03 3.17 18.92
C ILE A 47 19.31 3.83 18.41
N GLY A 48 19.91 3.28 17.34
CA GLY A 48 21.11 3.84 16.73
C GLY A 48 20.92 5.27 16.25
N ASN A 49 19.78 5.57 15.62
CA ASN A 49 19.43 6.93 15.22
C ASN A 49 19.25 7.87 16.43
N ALA A 50 18.51 7.46 17.46
CA ALA A 50 18.28 8.27 18.65
C ALA A 50 19.57 8.60 19.40
N LEU A 51 20.52 7.66 19.46
CA LEU A 51 21.78 7.83 20.19
C LEU A 51 22.88 8.51 19.38
N ARG A 52 22.77 8.54 18.04
CA ARG A 52 23.85 8.98 17.14
C ARG A 52 23.38 10.03 16.14
N ASP A 53 22.43 10.86 16.53
CA ASP A 53 21.92 11.98 15.72
C ASP A 53 21.44 11.53 14.33
N ASP A 54 20.56 10.53 14.25
CA ASP A 54 20.03 9.99 12.99
C ASP A 54 21.11 9.46 12.03
N ILE A 55 22.11 8.74 12.56
CA ILE A 55 23.24 8.22 11.78
C ILE A 55 22.84 7.40 10.55
N HIS A 56 21.80 6.57 10.63
CA HIS A 56 21.36 5.75 9.51
C HIS A 56 20.66 6.59 8.44
N VAL A 57 19.86 7.59 8.85
CA VAL A 57 19.23 8.55 7.92
C VAL A 57 20.30 9.35 7.20
N ARG A 58 21.31 9.87 7.91
CA ARG A 58 22.39 10.62 7.28
C ARG A 58 23.19 9.78 6.28
N ARG A 59 23.54 8.55 6.65
CA ARG A 59 24.22 7.61 5.73
C ARG A 59 23.37 7.36 4.49
N PHE A 60 22.09 7.09 4.66
CA PHE A 60 21.17 6.87 3.53
C PHE A 60 21.07 8.11 2.62
N ARG A 61 21.04 9.31 3.20
CA ARG A 61 21.05 10.59 2.46
C ARG A 61 22.38 10.91 1.75
N THR A 62 23.47 10.18 2.01
CA THR A 62 24.71 10.39 1.24
C THR A 62 24.65 9.76 -0.16
N ASP A 63 23.75 8.80 -0.36
CA ASP A 63 23.54 8.15 -1.66
C ASP A 63 23.01 9.16 -2.70
N MET A 64 23.61 9.14 -3.90
CA MET A 64 23.28 10.09 -4.95
C MET A 64 21.82 9.99 -5.41
N HIS A 65 21.28 8.77 -5.54
CA HIS A 65 19.89 8.54 -5.96
C HIS A 65 18.91 9.01 -4.89
N MET A 66 19.26 8.79 -3.61
CA MET A 66 18.42 9.28 -2.52
C MET A 66 18.41 10.82 -2.46
N ARG A 67 19.54 11.47 -2.71
CA ARG A 67 19.63 12.95 -2.74
C ARG A 67 18.75 13.56 -3.80
N THR A 68 18.72 12.99 -5.01
CA THR A 68 17.84 13.49 -6.09
C THR A 68 16.37 13.32 -5.76
N ALA A 69 16.00 12.21 -5.11
CA ALA A 69 14.63 11.96 -4.69
C ALA A 69 14.20 12.80 -3.46
N THR A 70 15.16 13.28 -2.65
CA THR A 70 14.84 13.99 -1.41
C THR A 70 14.00 15.25 -1.65
N LEU A 71 14.20 15.97 -2.76
CA LEU A 71 13.39 17.14 -3.11
C LEU A 71 11.91 16.80 -3.33
N LEU A 72 11.62 15.60 -3.84
CA LEU A 72 10.24 15.12 -4.03
C LEU A 72 9.56 14.76 -2.69
N LEU A 73 10.36 14.46 -1.66
CA LEU A 73 9.88 14.10 -0.33
C LEU A 73 9.72 15.33 0.60
N GLN A 74 9.97 16.54 0.10
CA GLN A 74 9.78 17.79 0.85
C GLN A 74 8.34 18.34 0.72
N GLU A 75 7.37 17.51 0.35
CA GLU A 75 5.98 17.93 0.35
C GLU A 75 5.59 18.46 1.74
N ARG A 76 5.10 19.68 1.77
CA ARG A 76 4.66 20.31 3.01
C ARG A 76 3.39 19.61 3.45
N VAL A 77 3.37 19.11 4.70
CA VAL A 77 2.13 18.64 5.33
C VAL A 77 1.08 19.75 5.18
N PRO A 78 -0.06 19.53 4.50
CA PRO A 78 -1.06 20.56 4.33
C PRO A 78 -1.76 20.81 5.67
N TRP A 79 -1.38 21.89 6.34
CA TRP A 79 -1.98 22.32 7.63
C TRP A 79 -3.39 22.91 7.46
N GLU A 80 -3.76 23.24 6.22
CA GLU A 80 -5.05 23.85 5.87
C GLU A 80 -6.14 22.80 5.59
N LEU A 81 -5.75 21.53 5.44
CA LEU A 81 -6.69 20.43 5.36
C LEU A 81 -7.12 20.06 6.78
N PRO A 82 -8.43 19.98 7.07
CA PRO A 82 -8.90 19.37 8.30
C PRO A 82 -8.23 18.00 8.45
N PRO A 83 -7.69 17.65 9.63
CA PRO A 83 -7.18 16.31 9.84
C PRO A 83 -8.30 15.34 9.45
N ASP A 84 -7.99 14.41 8.56
CA ASP A 84 -8.91 13.36 8.18
C ASP A 84 -9.08 12.41 9.39
N ILE A 85 -9.91 12.85 10.33
CA ILE A 85 -10.31 12.11 11.52
C ILE A 85 -11.19 10.90 11.16
N THR A 86 -11.39 10.63 9.87
CA THR A 86 -12.18 9.50 9.35
C THR A 86 -11.35 8.23 9.17
N SER A 87 -10.29 8.05 9.95
CA SER A 87 -9.65 6.74 10.13
C SER A 87 -9.74 6.29 11.60
N GLU A 88 -10.96 6.31 12.15
CA GLU A 88 -11.33 5.13 12.92
C GLU A 88 -11.44 3.99 11.91
N GLU A 89 -10.49 3.06 11.92
CA GLU A 89 -10.72 1.70 11.43
C GLU A 89 -11.85 1.09 12.27
N LYS A 90 -13.09 1.57 12.07
CA LYS A 90 -14.23 0.70 12.29
C LYS A 90 -14.03 -0.42 11.29
N PRO A 91 -14.03 -1.69 11.70
CA PRO A 91 -14.19 -2.78 10.76
C PRO A 91 -15.57 -2.59 10.14
N THR A 92 -15.62 -1.81 9.06
CA THR A 92 -16.71 -1.88 8.12
C THR A 92 -16.60 -3.31 7.65
N GLN A 93 -17.48 -4.18 8.16
CA GLN A 93 -17.88 -5.34 7.40
C GLN A 93 -18.37 -4.74 6.09
N ALA A 94 -17.45 -4.64 5.12
CA ALA A 94 -17.81 -4.35 3.77
C ALA A 94 -18.75 -5.51 3.45
N VAL A 95 -20.05 -5.20 3.42
CA VAL A 95 -20.97 -5.98 2.62
C VAL A 95 -20.42 -5.78 1.22
N VAL A 96 -19.50 -6.66 0.84
CA VAL A 96 -19.05 -6.79 -0.53
C VAL A 96 -20.29 -7.28 -1.23
N HIS A 97 -21.10 -6.33 -1.72
CA HIS A 97 -21.94 -6.61 -2.86
C HIS A 97 -20.96 -6.91 -3.98
N SER A 98 -20.53 -8.18 -4.04
CA SER A 98 -19.84 -8.73 -5.19
C SER A 98 -20.89 -8.80 -6.28
N HIS A 99 -21.19 -7.65 -6.89
CA HIS A 99 -21.67 -7.68 -8.25
C HIS A 99 -20.55 -8.35 -9.03
N ALA A 100 -20.80 -9.59 -9.46
CA ALA A 100 -19.88 -10.30 -10.33
C ALA A 100 -19.54 -9.34 -11.48
N LYS A 101 -18.27 -8.92 -11.55
CA LYS A 101 -17.82 -8.08 -12.65
C LYS A 101 -18.15 -8.85 -13.93
N PRO A 102 -18.97 -8.32 -14.85
CA PRO A 102 -19.29 -9.02 -16.08
C PRO A 102 -17.99 -9.39 -16.76
N ALA A 103 -17.86 -10.66 -17.15
CA ALA A 103 -16.71 -11.08 -17.93
C ALA A 103 -16.63 -10.19 -19.19
N PRO A 104 -15.44 -9.67 -19.55
CA PRO A 104 -15.29 -8.88 -20.77
C PRO A 104 -15.75 -9.74 -21.95
N ARG A 105 -16.75 -9.26 -22.68
CA ARG A 105 -17.21 -9.93 -23.90
C ARG A 105 -16.28 -9.53 -25.05
N PRO A 106 -15.75 -10.49 -25.83
CA PRO A 106 -14.97 -10.14 -27.00
C PRO A 106 -15.82 -9.35 -27.99
N TRP A 107 -15.27 -8.25 -28.50
CA TRP A 107 -15.86 -7.54 -29.64
C TRP A 107 -15.44 -8.26 -30.92
N ASN A 108 -16.42 -8.70 -31.71
CA ASN A 108 -16.19 -9.34 -33.00
C ASN A 108 -16.79 -8.45 -34.09
N PRO A 109 -15.98 -7.60 -34.75
CA PRO A 109 -16.47 -6.70 -35.78
C PRO A 109 -17.04 -7.50 -36.96
N GLN A 110 -18.19 -7.09 -37.48
CA GLN A 110 -18.74 -7.72 -38.68
C GLN A 110 -18.03 -7.14 -39.90
N ASN A 111 -17.45 -8.01 -40.73
CA ASN A 111 -16.83 -7.60 -41.98
C ASN A 111 -17.93 -7.19 -42.98
N THR A 112 -18.43 -5.97 -42.87
CA THR A 112 -19.41 -5.37 -43.77
C THR A 112 -18.67 -4.33 -44.60
N ASP A 113 -18.52 -4.59 -45.90
CA ASP A 113 -17.53 -3.95 -46.79
C ASP A 113 -17.72 -2.44 -47.10
N LYS A 114 -18.29 -1.62 -46.21
CA LYS A 114 -18.48 -0.18 -46.49
C LYS A 114 -18.29 0.81 -45.34
N ILE A 115 -18.25 0.39 -44.07
CA ILE A 115 -18.11 1.32 -42.93
C ILE A 115 -17.14 0.71 -41.90
N PRO A 116 -16.01 1.39 -41.58
CA PRO A 116 -15.07 0.87 -40.59
C PRO A 116 -15.70 0.86 -39.20
N GLN A 117 -15.66 -0.28 -38.52
CA GLN A 117 -16.14 -0.38 -37.15
C GLN A 117 -15.04 0.00 -36.16
N MET A 118 -15.43 0.69 -35.09
CA MET A 118 -14.54 1.11 -34.01
C MET A 118 -15.15 0.78 -32.65
N HIS A 119 -14.32 0.32 -31.72
CA HIS A 119 -14.68 0.09 -30.32
C HIS A 119 -13.99 1.11 -29.43
N LEU A 120 -14.78 1.90 -28.70
CA LEU A 120 -14.30 2.94 -27.79
C LEU A 120 -14.51 2.50 -26.34
N LEU A 121 -13.45 2.59 -25.54
CA LEU A 121 -13.46 2.32 -24.11
C LEU A 121 -12.92 3.54 -23.37
N GLY A 122 -13.59 4.00 -22.32
CA GLY A 122 -13.06 5.09 -21.51
C GLY A 122 -13.77 5.30 -20.18
N ASN A 123 -13.10 6.00 -19.28
CA ASN A 123 -13.60 6.33 -17.94
C ASN A 123 -13.29 7.78 -17.54
N GLY A 124 -13.11 8.67 -18.52
CA GLY A 124 -12.79 10.09 -18.33
C GLY A 124 -11.31 10.40 -18.16
N ARG A 125 -10.53 9.53 -17.51
CA ARG A 125 -9.06 9.68 -17.38
C ARG A 125 -8.30 8.91 -18.45
N PHE A 126 -8.87 7.79 -18.89
CA PHE A 126 -8.35 6.91 -19.91
C PHE A 126 -9.36 6.81 -21.05
N ALA A 127 -8.86 6.82 -22.28
CA ALA A 127 -9.63 6.49 -23.48
C ALA A 127 -8.79 5.62 -24.41
N SER A 128 -9.43 4.61 -24.99
CA SER A 128 -8.84 3.71 -25.99
C SER A 128 -9.84 3.54 -27.12
N TRP A 129 -9.37 3.60 -28.36
CA TRP A 129 -10.14 3.16 -29.51
C TRP A 129 -9.37 2.09 -30.28
N VAL A 130 -10.09 1.10 -30.80
CA VAL A 130 -9.56 0.03 -31.64
C VAL A 130 -10.48 -0.15 -32.85
N SER A 131 -9.91 -0.22 -34.04
CA SER A 131 -10.61 -0.50 -35.30
C SER A 131 -10.76 -2.00 -35.53
N GLU A 132 -11.64 -2.37 -36.46
CA GLU A 132 -11.77 -3.75 -36.93
C GLU A 132 -10.49 -4.36 -37.50
N SER A 133 -9.56 -3.54 -38.00
CA SER A 133 -8.25 -3.97 -38.49
C SER A 133 -7.19 -4.14 -37.39
N GLY A 134 -7.56 -3.92 -36.12
CA GLY A 134 -6.66 -4.02 -34.97
C GLY A 134 -5.79 -2.79 -34.73
N GLY A 135 -5.92 -1.74 -35.54
CA GLY A 135 -5.27 -0.45 -35.29
C GLY A 135 -5.99 0.32 -34.18
N GLY A 136 -5.28 1.18 -33.47
CA GLY A 136 -5.87 1.92 -32.35
C GLY A 136 -4.95 2.96 -31.76
N ALA A 137 -5.47 3.74 -30.82
CA ALA A 137 -4.64 4.60 -29.99
C ALA A 137 -5.14 4.66 -28.55
N LEU A 138 -4.22 5.02 -27.66
CA LEU A 138 -4.43 5.15 -26.22
C LEU A 138 -4.20 6.60 -25.79
N LEU A 139 -5.14 7.13 -25.02
CA LEU A 139 -5.06 8.44 -24.41
C LEU A 139 -5.18 8.33 -22.89
N TRP A 140 -4.31 9.06 -22.19
CA TRP A 140 -4.33 9.22 -20.74
C TRP A 140 -4.25 10.70 -20.39
N HIS A 141 -5.25 11.24 -19.68
CA HIS A 141 -5.35 12.66 -19.36
C HIS A 141 -5.10 13.56 -20.59
N GLU A 142 -5.75 13.24 -21.71
CA GLU A 142 -5.63 13.96 -22.99
C GLU A 142 -4.25 13.87 -23.68
N GLN A 143 -3.34 13.03 -23.17
CA GLN A 143 -2.03 12.76 -23.77
C GLN A 143 -2.05 11.42 -24.52
N ALA A 144 -1.56 11.42 -25.76
CA ALA A 144 -1.37 10.19 -26.53
C ALA A 144 -0.22 9.36 -25.94
N LEU A 145 -0.47 8.08 -25.69
CA LEU A 145 0.53 7.11 -25.20
C LEU A 145 1.12 6.25 -26.33
N THR A 146 0.46 6.21 -27.48
CA THR A 146 0.78 5.42 -28.67
C THR A 146 0.72 6.28 -29.90
#